data_AF-A0AAD0T939-F1
#
_entry.id   AF-A0AAD0T939-F1
#
_cell.length_a   1.000
_cell.length_b   1.000
_cell.length_c   1.000
_cell.angle_alpha   90.00
_cell.angle_beta   90.00
_cell.angle_gamma   90.00
#
_symmetry.space_group_name_H-M   'P 1'
#
loop_
_entity.id
_entity.type
_entity.pdbx_description
1 polymer ?
#
loop_
_entity_poly.entity_id
_entity_poly.type
_entity_poly.pdbx_seq_one_letter_code
_entity_poly.pdbx_strand_id
1 'polypeptide(L)'
;MFKLFNFSSILSAMIHFIILTICASCIGGDKEVSQTVSSEVQDWKIPCDLSTLCTKKQLISSLNGPIEFRKTLKEKIDNNFNQFFDTYGNDLFYVCASLISVGGCREIQIDKASKVSFELYMKGLASCHHRLCHDYFQQNKAQLLKLANSFDSQLSLKSYYLMAVKLPLPWYDKADYLKKYLELIDAKVLKYEELGPLISAIPNHQGLKTFIAKRFFKIDENLDGVAVYLARYQNGWHDIYYKKFLASDNKVAINAFINSMPIGCPQISTILSFKDLIDHKNKKVLEETLNQEELDKYFSSLKLKSNKDSKCLSSSPPAF
;
A
#
# COMPACT_ATOMS: atom_id res chain seq x y z
N MET A 1 -11.92 47.91 -37.01
CA MET A 1 -12.32 48.69 -35.82
C MET A 1 -12.65 47.68 -34.70
N PHE A 2 -11.62 47.21 -33.98
CA PHE A 2 -11.78 46.23 -32.89
C PHE A 2 -12.01 46.99 -31.57
N LYS A 3 -13.12 46.69 -30.90
CA LYS A 3 -13.41 47.20 -29.55
C LYS A 3 -12.51 46.47 -28.54
N LEU A 4 -11.65 47.22 -27.87
CA LEU A 4 -10.93 46.80 -26.67
C LEU A 4 -11.95 46.61 -25.54
N PHE A 5 -12.14 45.37 -25.08
CA PHE A 5 -12.86 45.08 -23.86
C PHE A 5 -11.92 45.31 -22.65
N ASN A 6 -12.39 46.11 -21.70
CA ASN A 6 -11.72 46.46 -20.46
C ASN A 6 -11.55 45.22 -19.56
N PHE A 7 -10.36 44.60 -19.58
CA PHE A 7 -10.00 43.44 -18.75
C PHE A 7 -9.77 43.77 -17.25
N SER A 8 -9.76 45.05 -16.89
CA SER A 8 -9.42 45.52 -15.53
C SER A 8 -10.49 45.21 -14.48
N SER A 9 -11.78 45.31 -14.82
CA SER A 9 -12.87 45.11 -13.83
C SER A 9 -13.13 43.64 -13.49
N ILE A 10 -12.85 42.72 -14.42
CA ILE A 10 -13.03 41.26 -14.21
C ILE A 10 -11.93 40.70 -13.31
N LEU A 11 -10.69 41.20 -13.45
CA LEU A 11 -9.56 40.75 -12.65
C LEU A 11 -9.70 41.19 -11.18
N SER A 12 -10.21 42.41 -10.93
CA SER A 12 -10.47 42.92 -9.57
C SER A 12 -11.58 42.14 -8.84
N ALA A 13 -12.60 41.67 -9.58
CA ALA A 13 -13.69 40.87 -9.01
C ALA A 13 -13.24 39.43 -8.66
N MET A 14 -12.35 38.81 -9.46
CA MET A 14 -11.81 37.48 -9.16
C MET A 14 -10.87 37.48 -7.95
N ILE A 15 -10.08 38.54 -7.76
CA ILE A 15 -9.16 38.65 -6.62
C ILE A 15 -9.94 38.81 -5.30
N HIS A 16 -11.03 39.58 -5.29
CA HIS A 16 -11.88 39.72 -4.09
C HIS A 16 -12.60 38.40 -3.72
N PHE A 17 -13.00 37.59 -4.71
CA PHE A 17 -13.65 36.30 -4.45
C PHE A 17 -12.67 35.27 -3.85
N ILE A 18 -11.41 35.27 -4.30
CA ILE A 18 -10.34 34.39 -3.77
C ILE A 18 -9.98 34.78 -2.33
N ILE A 19 -9.91 36.07 -2.01
CA ILE A 19 -9.58 36.51 -0.63
C ILE A 19 -10.72 36.18 0.34
N LEU A 20 -11.99 36.31 -0.06
CA LEU A 20 -13.13 35.96 0.79
C LEU A 20 -13.29 34.44 1.01
N THR A 21 -12.91 33.59 0.05
CA THR A 21 -12.92 32.12 0.23
C THR A 21 -11.76 31.62 1.09
N ILE A 22 -10.61 32.29 1.05
CA ILE A 22 -9.46 31.92 1.90
C ILE A 22 -9.72 32.32 3.37
N CYS A 23 -10.39 33.45 3.63
CA CYS A 23 -10.70 33.86 5.01
C CYS A 23 -11.87 33.09 5.66
N ALA A 24 -12.81 32.55 4.89
CA ALA A 24 -13.90 31.72 5.41
C ALA A 24 -13.47 30.25 5.68
N SER A 25 -12.32 29.81 5.15
CA SER A 25 -11.81 28.44 5.31
C SER A 25 -10.90 28.25 6.53
N CYS A 26 -10.60 29.32 7.27
CA CYS A 26 -9.70 29.27 8.43
C CYS A 26 -10.41 29.49 9.78
N ILE A 27 -11.74 29.55 9.82
CA ILE A 27 -12.52 29.72 11.05
C ILE A 27 -13.67 28.72 11.05
N GLY A 28 -13.37 27.45 11.35
CA GLY A 28 -14.39 26.41 11.49
C GLY A 28 -13.88 25.01 11.14
N GLY A 29 -13.10 24.40 12.03
CA GLY A 29 -12.63 23.03 11.80
C GLY A 29 -11.85 22.34 12.93
N ASP A 30 -11.64 22.96 14.08
CA ASP A 30 -10.79 22.39 15.15
C ASP A 30 -11.53 21.51 16.18
N LYS A 31 -12.77 21.06 15.92
CA LYS A 31 -13.52 20.25 16.90
C LYS A 31 -14.08 18.90 16.43
N GLU A 32 -14.08 18.58 15.13
CA GLU A 32 -14.62 17.27 14.66
C GLU A 32 -13.55 16.29 14.17
N VAL A 33 -12.31 16.74 13.93
CA VAL A 33 -11.21 15.84 13.50
C VAL A 33 -10.57 15.10 14.68
N SER A 34 -10.81 15.51 15.94
CA SER A 34 -10.21 14.82 17.10
C SER A 34 -10.94 13.54 17.52
N GLN A 35 -12.21 13.35 17.13
CA GLN A 35 -13.00 12.20 17.60
C GLN A 35 -12.82 10.94 16.73
N THR A 36 -12.58 11.09 15.43
CA THR A 36 -12.40 9.96 14.49
C THR A 36 -10.99 9.37 14.49
N VAL A 37 -9.97 10.11 14.96
CA VAL A 37 -8.63 9.55 15.19
C VAL A 37 -8.58 8.72 16.48
N SER A 38 -9.58 8.86 17.38
CA SER A 38 -9.54 8.22 18.70
C SER A 38 -9.92 6.74 18.67
N SER A 39 -10.70 6.27 17.68
CA SER A 39 -11.23 4.90 17.69
C SER A 39 -10.25 3.84 17.18
N GLU A 40 -9.30 4.16 16.29
CA GLU A 40 -8.31 3.18 15.80
C GLU A 40 -7.09 3.03 16.73
N VAL A 41 -6.90 3.94 17.69
CA VAL A 41 -5.80 3.86 18.68
C VAL A 41 -6.23 3.13 19.95
N GLN A 42 -7.53 2.91 20.18
CA GLN A 42 -8.05 2.35 21.44
C GLN A 42 -7.76 0.85 21.67
N ASP A 43 -7.51 0.07 20.62
CA ASP A 43 -7.25 -1.38 20.75
C ASP A 43 -5.75 -1.76 20.74
N TRP A 44 -4.85 -0.78 20.63
CA TRP A 44 -3.42 -1.08 20.70
C TRP A 44 -3.00 -1.37 22.15
N LYS A 45 -2.71 -2.64 22.43
CA LYS A 45 -2.16 -3.07 23.73
C LYS A 45 -0.65 -2.90 23.72
N ILE A 46 -0.11 -2.30 24.79
CA ILE A 46 1.33 -2.22 25.03
C ILE A 46 1.91 -3.65 24.97
N PRO A 47 2.71 -3.98 23.94
CA PRO A 47 3.15 -5.36 23.75
C PRO A 47 4.34 -5.70 24.65
N CYS A 48 4.96 -4.69 25.27
CA CYS A 48 6.07 -4.84 26.20
C CYS A 48 6.04 -3.76 27.27
N ASP A 49 6.21 -4.17 28.53
CA ASP A 49 6.62 -3.25 29.58
C ASP A 49 8.09 -2.87 29.37
N LEU A 50 8.30 -1.64 28.91
CA LEU A 50 9.63 -1.10 28.66
C LEU A 50 10.49 -1.01 29.93
N SER A 51 9.95 -1.23 31.14
CA SER A 51 10.72 -1.32 32.38
C SER A 51 11.66 -2.54 32.41
N THR A 52 11.39 -3.54 31.57
CA THR A 52 12.18 -4.77 31.42
C THR A 52 12.58 -4.99 29.96
N LEU A 53 13.50 -5.94 29.70
CA LEU A 53 13.85 -6.33 28.34
C LEU A 53 12.72 -7.15 27.70
N CYS A 54 12.19 -6.65 26.59
CA CYS A 54 11.15 -7.30 25.79
C CYS A 54 11.67 -8.54 25.07
N THR A 55 10.80 -9.49 24.73
CA THR A 55 11.14 -10.45 23.65
C THR A 55 11.27 -9.73 22.31
N LYS A 56 12.04 -10.31 21.37
CA LYS A 56 12.20 -9.76 20.01
C LYS A 56 10.86 -9.47 19.31
N LYS A 57 9.89 -10.38 19.43
CA LYS A 57 8.56 -10.22 18.82
C LYS A 57 7.82 -9.02 19.41
N GLN A 58 7.89 -8.84 20.73
CA GLN A 58 7.27 -7.71 21.41
C GLN A 58 7.94 -6.40 21.03
N LEU A 59 9.27 -6.36 20.96
CA LEU A 59 10.04 -5.18 20.54
C LEU A 59 9.68 -4.74 19.11
N ILE A 60 9.54 -5.68 18.17
CA ILE A 60 9.12 -5.36 16.80
C ILE A 60 7.66 -4.89 16.77
N SER A 61 6.77 -5.54 17.53
CA SER A 61 5.36 -5.12 17.64
C SER A 61 5.20 -3.70 18.19
N SER A 62 6.06 -3.32 19.15
CA SER A 62 6.13 -1.97 19.72
C SER A 62 6.38 -0.86 18.69
N LEU A 63 7.00 -1.17 17.55
CA LEU A 63 7.28 -0.20 16.49
C LEU A 63 6.02 0.29 15.77
N ASN A 64 4.91 -0.43 15.90
CA ASN A 64 3.59 -0.04 15.38
C ASN A 64 2.76 0.75 16.40
N GLY A 65 3.30 1.00 17.60
CA GLY A 65 2.60 1.73 18.66
C GLY A 65 2.54 3.25 18.46
N PRO A 66 1.83 3.95 19.36
CA PRO A 66 1.74 5.41 19.39
C PRO A 66 3.10 6.10 19.39
N ILE A 67 3.14 7.37 18.94
CA ILE A 67 4.37 8.16 18.85
C ILE A 67 5.06 8.27 20.22
N GLU A 68 4.29 8.47 21.29
CA GLU A 68 4.76 8.61 22.67
C GLU A 68 5.47 7.35 23.13
N PHE A 69 4.89 6.18 22.86
CA PHE A 69 5.51 4.90 23.20
C PHE A 69 6.84 4.70 22.46
N ARG A 70 6.86 5.02 21.16
CA ARG A 70 8.07 4.91 20.33
C ARG A 70 9.18 5.87 20.78
N LYS A 71 8.83 7.09 21.22
CA LYS A 71 9.77 8.04 21.84
C LYS A 71 10.39 7.45 23.11
N THR A 72 9.56 6.91 24.01
CA THR A 72 10.05 6.25 25.23
C THR A 72 10.96 5.06 24.93
N LEU A 73 10.61 4.24 23.94
CA LEU A 73 11.46 3.12 23.51
C LEU A 73 12.80 3.62 22.97
N LYS A 74 12.79 4.62 22.10
CA LYS A 74 14.02 5.26 21.58
C LYS A 74 14.89 5.77 22.73
N GLU A 75 14.35 6.54 23.67
CA GLU A 75 15.10 7.09 24.80
C GLU A 75 15.73 6.00 25.67
N LYS A 76 15.02 4.88 25.88
CA LYS A 76 15.57 3.75 26.61
C LYS A 76 16.70 3.06 25.88
N ILE A 77 16.58 2.90 24.55
CA ILE A 77 17.66 2.36 23.72
C ILE A 77 18.87 3.28 23.78
N ASP A 78 18.71 4.59 23.55
CA ASP A 78 19.80 5.56 23.60
C ASP A 78 20.52 5.52 24.96
N ASN A 79 19.77 5.47 26.07
CA ASN A 79 20.35 5.45 27.42
C ASN A 79 21.00 4.12 27.81
N ASN A 80 20.67 3.01 27.13
CA ASN A 80 21.12 1.65 27.48
C ASN A 80 21.59 0.86 26.26
N PHE A 81 22.22 1.54 25.29
CA PHE A 81 22.46 0.97 23.96
C PHE A 81 23.21 -0.36 24.00
N ASN A 82 24.27 -0.45 24.79
CA ASN A 82 25.07 -1.68 24.91
C ASN A 82 24.24 -2.87 25.42
N GLN A 83 23.40 -2.65 26.44
CA GLN A 83 22.52 -3.71 26.96
C GLN A 83 21.53 -4.21 25.89
N PHE A 84 20.93 -3.29 25.14
CA PHE A 84 20.06 -3.63 24.03
C PHE A 84 20.82 -4.34 22.91
N PHE A 85 22.03 -3.89 22.59
CA PHE A 85 22.85 -4.50 21.55
C PHE A 85 23.29 -5.92 21.94
N ASP A 86 23.69 -6.15 23.19
CA ASP A 86 24.04 -7.48 23.70
C ASP A 86 22.86 -8.45 23.67
N THR A 87 21.64 -7.93 23.84
CA THR A 87 20.40 -8.74 23.85
C THR A 87 19.86 -9.03 22.45
N TYR A 88 19.82 -8.02 21.57
CA TYR A 88 19.13 -8.09 20.28
C TYR A 88 20.08 -8.12 19.07
N GLY A 89 21.37 -7.83 19.27
CA GLY A 89 22.38 -7.82 18.23
C GLY A 89 21.99 -6.95 17.03
N ASN A 90 22.09 -7.54 15.83
CA ASN A 90 21.81 -6.84 14.58
C ASN A 90 20.36 -6.39 14.41
N ASP A 91 19.38 -7.01 15.10
CA ASP A 91 17.98 -6.58 15.01
C ASP A 91 17.78 -5.15 15.53
N LEU A 92 18.68 -4.67 16.40
CA LEU A 92 18.65 -3.29 16.88
C LEU A 92 18.79 -2.27 15.75
N PHE A 93 19.48 -2.62 14.65
CA PHE A 93 19.59 -1.75 13.48
C PHE A 93 18.23 -1.56 12.78
N TYR A 94 17.43 -2.63 12.67
CA TYR A 94 16.06 -2.54 12.13
C TYR A 94 15.17 -1.67 13.02
N VAL A 95 15.25 -1.88 14.33
CA VAL A 95 14.49 -1.12 15.35
C VAL A 95 14.83 0.36 15.25
N CYS A 96 16.13 0.70 15.29
CA CYS A 96 16.60 2.08 15.26
C CYS A 96 16.25 2.81 13.96
N ALA A 97 16.32 2.13 12.82
CA ALA A 97 15.87 2.71 11.56
C ALA A 97 14.35 2.99 11.55
N SER A 98 13.55 2.08 12.11
CA SER A 98 12.09 2.26 12.23
C SER A 98 11.72 3.43 13.16
N LEU A 99 12.56 3.70 14.15
CA LEU A 99 12.43 4.80 15.11
C LEU A 99 12.92 6.16 14.57
N ILE A 100 13.41 6.26 13.33
CA ILE A 100 13.70 7.57 12.70
C ILE A 100 12.46 8.48 12.69
N SER A 101 11.27 7.88 12.62
CA SER A 101 9.99 8.56 12.80
C SER A 101 9.86 9.37 14.10
N VAL A 102 10.69 9.07 15.11
CA VAL A 102 10.76 9.75 16.41
C VAL A 102 12.19 10.21 16.76
N GLY A 103 13.09 10.28 15.77
CA GLY A 103 14.45 10.81 15.90
C GLY A 103 15.59 9.80 15.72
N GLY A 104 15.30 8.50 15.62
CA GLY A 104 16.30 7.43 15.44
C GLY A 104 17.15 7.18 16.69
N CYS A 105 17.98 6.14 16.70
CA CYS A 105 18.92 5.91 17.79
C CYS A 105 20.25 6.64 17.55
N ARG A 106 20.87 7.20 18.59
CA ARG A 106 22.06 8.05 18.46
C ARG A 106 23.34 7.28 18.10
N GLU A 107 23.48 6.06 18.58
CA GLU A 107 24.72 5.29 18.54
C GLU A 107 24.95 4.54 17.22
N ILE A 108 23.94 4.46 16.34
CA ILE A 108 24.02 3.70 15.09
C ILE A 108 24.84 4.45 14.03
N GLN A 109 26.01 3.91 13.71
CA GLN A 109 26.87 4.38 12.62
C GLN A 109 26.76 3.42 11.43
N ILE A 110 25.95 3.78 10.44
CA ILE A 110 25.63 2.92 9.28
C ILE A 110 26.82 2.64 8.36
N ASP A 111 27.82 3.52 8.35
CA ASP A 111 29.05 3.41 7.56
C ASP A 111 30.02 2.38 8.13
N LYS A 112 29.91 2.07 9.44
CA LYS A 112 30.68 1.03 10.12
C LYS A 112 29.90 -0.28 10.30
N ALA A 113 28.67 -0.34 9.80
CA ALA A 113 27.80 -1.50 9.94
C ALA A 113 28.32 -2.69 9.13
N SER A 114 28.10 -3.91 9.63
CA SER A 114 28.27 -5.11 8.81
C SER A 114 27.20 -5.16 7.70
N LYS A 115 27.40 -5.98 6.66
CA LYS A 115 26.40 -6.22 5.61
C LYS A 115 25.03 -6.57 6.19
N VAL A 116 24.98 -7.48 7.16
CA VAL A 116 23.72 -7.94 7.80
C VAL A 116 23.05 -6.81 8.58
N SER A 117 23.82 -6.05 9.34
CA SER A 117 23.31 -4.91 10.11
C SER A 117 22.75 -3.83 9.19
N PHE A 118 23.43 -3.56 8.06
CA PHE A 118 22.99 -2.59 7.06
C PHE A 118 21.72 -3.06 6.31
N GLU A 119 21.62 -4.34 5.97
CA GLU A 119 20.39 -4.93 5.39
C GLU A 119 19.19 -4.74 6.32
N LEU A 120 19.36 -5.03 7.61
CA LEU A 120 18.31 -4.84 8.61
C LEU A 120 17.96 -3.37 8.81
N TYR A 121 18.95 -2.48 8.82
CA TYR A 121 18.74 -1.04 8.87
C TYR A 121 17.90 -0.55 7.69
N MET A 122 18.28 -0.93 6.47
CA MET A 122 17.56 -0.55 5.25
C MET A 122 16.14 -1.11 5.23
N LYS A 123 15.93 -2.35 5.70
CA LYS A 123 14.60 -2.94 5.85
C LYS A 123 13.74 -2.15 6.85
N GLY A 124 14.31 -1.76 7.99
CA GLY A 124 13.64 -0.93 9.00
C GLY A 124 13.23 0.42 8.46
N LEU A 125 14.15 1.12 7.79
CA LEU A 125 13.89 2.41 7.14
C LEU A 125 12.77 2.29 6.09
N ALA A 126 12.82 1.27 5.24
CA ALA A 126 11.80 1.05 4.20
C ALA A 126 10.43 0.67 4.77
N SER A 127 10.35 0.16 6.01
CA SER A 127 9.10 -0.13 6.71
C SER A 127 8.43 1.12 7.30
N CYS A 128 9.18 2.20 7.46
CA CYS A 128 8.67 3.45 8.01
C CYS A 128 7.94 4.31 6.97
N HIS A 129 6.68 4.65 7.27
CA HIS A 129 5.83 5.50 6.42
C HIS A 129 5.77 6.98 6.87
N HIS A 130 6.54 7.35 7.89
CA HIS A 130 6.51 8.69 8.48
C HIS A 130 7.33 9.68 7.65
N ARG A 131 6.89 10.94 7.58
CA ARG A 131 7.59 12.02 6.84
C ARG A 131 9.07 12.13 7.21
N LEU A 132 9.41 12.03 8.50
CA LEU A 132 10.80 12.11 8.94
C LEU A 132 11.69 11.00 8.37
N CYS A 133 11.14 9.81 8.12
CA CYS A 133 11.87 8.73 7.45
C CYS A 133 12.09 9.05 5.96
N HIS A 134 11.10 9.66 5.30
CA HIS A 134 11.26 10.15 3.94
C HIS A 134 12.34 11.24 3.84
N ASP A 135 12.31 12.21 4.76
CA ASP A 135 13.27 13.31 4.82
C ASP A 135 14.69 12.78 5.07
N TYR A 136 14.86 11.87 6.03
CA TYR A 136 16.13 11.19 6.30
C TYR A 136 16.65 10.43 5.07
N PHE A 137 15.79 9.65 4.41
CA PHE A 137 16.17 8.92 3.20
C PHE A 137 16.59 9.87 2.08
N GLN A 138 15.85 10.96 1.86
CA GLN A 138 16.20 11.96 0.83
C GLN A 138 17.58 12.59 1.08
N GLN A 139 17.86 12.98 2.33
CA GLN A 139 19.14 13.59 2.70
C GLN A 139 20.32 12.62 2.53
N ASN A 140 20.12 11.34 2.82
CA ASN A 140 21.17 10.33 2.81
C ASN A 140 21.18 9.44 1.55
N LYS A 141 20.33 9.74 0.57
CA LYS A 141 20.03 8.89 -0.59
C LYS A 141 21.29 8.38 -1.31
N ALA A 142 22.23 9.27 -1.61
CA ALA A 142 23.47 8.92 -2.32
C ALA A 142 24.38 8.00 -1.48
N GLN A 143 24.51 8.28 -0.18
CA GLN A 143 25.30 7.46 0.74
C GLN A 143 24.69 6.06 0.91
N LEU A 144 23.38 5.99 1.11
CA LEU A 144 22.67 4.70 1.27
C LEU A 144 22.81 3.83 0.02
N LEU A 145 22.69 4.40 -1.17
CA LEU A 145 22.89 3.66 -2.42
C LEU A 145 24.35 3.21 -2.58
N LYS A 146 25.31 4.08 -2.26
CA LYS A 146 26.75 3.74 -2.30
C LYS A 146 27.05 2.55 -1.38
N LEU A 147 26.55 2.56 -0.15
CA LEU A 147 26.72 1.46 0.81
C LEU A 147 26.04 0.18 0.35
N ALA A 148 24.81 0.26 -0.18
CA ALA A 148 24.09 -0.90 -0.70
C ALA A 148 24.86 -1.60 -1.84
N ASN A 149 25.46 -0.80 -2.74
CA ASN A 149 26.31 -1.32 -3.80
C ASN A 149 27.64 -1.87 -3.27
N SER A 150 28.30 -1.22 -2.31
CA SER A 150 29.58 -1.71 -1.78
C SER A 150 29.46 -3.03 -1.03
N PHE A 151 28.30 -3.29 -0.41
CA PHE A 151 28.02 -4.57 0.24
C PHE A 151 27.55 -5.67 -0.74
N ASP A 152 27.32 -5.32 -2.01
CA ASP A 152 26.69 -6.20 -3.00
C ASP A 152 25.45 -6.90 -2.43
N SER A 153 24.54 -6.11 -1.86
CA SER A 153 23.34 -6.62 -1.18
C SER A 153 22.09 -6.33 -1.98
N GLN A 154 21.52 -7.37 -2.59
CA GLN A 154 20.21 -7.28 -3.22
C GLN A 154 19.10 -6.93 -2.22
N LEU A 155 19.21 -7.36 -0.95
CA LEU A 155 18.24 -7.04 0.09
C LEU A 155 18.25 -5.54 0.43
N SER A 156 19.44 -4.94 0.55
CA SER A 156 19.57 -3.50 0.76
C SER A 156 19.11 -2.70 -0.45
N LEU A 157 19.45 -3.13 -1.67
CA LEU A 157 18.99 -2.47 -2.90
C LEU A 157 17.48 -2.53 -3.05
N LYS A 158 16.87 -3.68 -2.77
CA LYS A 158 15.41 -3.84 -2.77
C LYS A 158 14.76 -2.87 -1.79
N SER A 159 15.26 -2.80 -0.55
CA SER A 159 14.75 -1.87 0.47
C SER A 159 14.96 -0.40 0.08
N TYR A 160 16.10 -0.07 -0.53
CA TYR A 160 16.40 1.26 -1.06
C TYR A 160 15.37 1.69 -2.12
N TYR A 161 15.13 0.85 -3.13
CA TYR A 161 14.20 1.18 -4.20
C TYR A 161 12.74 1.24 -3.70
N LEU A 162 12.37 0.39 -2.75
CA LEU A 162 11.06 0.48 -2.10
C LEU A 162 10.87 1.84 -1.42
N MET A 163 11.86 2.27 -0.65
CA MET A 163 11.82 3.56 0.03
C MET A 163 11.77 4.73 -0.97
N ALA A 164 12.53 4.65 -2.06
CA ALA A 164 12.51 5.67 -3.11
C ALA A 164 11.14 5.78 -3.80
N VAL A 165 10.44 4.66 -4.03
CA VAL A 165 9.08 4.64 -4.60
C VAL A 165 8.06 5.25 -3.63
N LYS A 166 8.23 5.05 -2.32
CA LYS A 166 7.34 5.57 -1.26
C LYS A 166 7.41 7.09 -1.06
N LEU A 167 8.48 7.75 -1.53
CA LEU A 167 8.61 9.20 -1.41
C LEU A 167 7.43 9.94 -2.03
N PRO A 168 7.03 11.13 -1.53
CA PRO A 168 5.93 11.92 -2.10
C PRO A 168 6.39 12.71 -3.36
N LEU A 169 7.00 12.01 -4.33
CA LEU A 169 7.47 12.59 -5.59
C LEU A 169 6.45 12.41 -6.73
N PRO A 170 6.56 13.23 -7.81
CA PRO A 170 5.83 13.03 -9.05
C PRO A 170 6.00 11.61 -9.61
N TRP A 171 5.01 11.19 -10.41
CA TRP A 171 4.93 9.82 -10.92
C TRP A 171 6.12 9.43 -11.82
N TYR A 172 6.61 10.37 -12.63
CA TYR A 172 7.69 10.10 -13.59
C TYR A 172 9.02 9.83 -12.87
N ASP A 173 9.28 10.51 -11.76
CA ASP A 173 10.49 10.33 -10.95
C ASP A 173 10.54 8.96 -10.24
N LYS A 174 9.37 8.34 -10.02
CA LYS A 174 9.25 7.04 -9.35
C LYS A 174 9.36 5.86 -10.29
N ALA A 175 9.12 6.06 -11.58
CA ALA A 175 9.00 4.98 -12.56
C ALA A 175 10.27 4.14 -12.65
N ASP A 176 11.44 4.79 -12.66
CA ASP A 176 12.74 4.10 -12.71
C ASP A 176 13.03 3.32 -11.42
N TYR A 177 12.70 3.88 -10.25
CA TYR A 177 12.85 3.18 -8.97
C TYR A 177 11.93 1.96 -8.89
N LEU A 178 10.69 2.08 -9.36
CA LEU A 178 9.78 0.95 -9.42
C LEU A 178 10.33 -0.12 -10.36
N LYS A 179 10.79 0.26 -11.56
CA LYS A 179 11.38 -0.70 -12.51
C LYS A 179 12.54 -1.46 -11.86
N LYS A 180 13.45 -0.75 -11.19
CA LYS A 180 14.57 -1.36 -10.46
C LYS A 180 14.14 -2.25 -9.31
N TYR A 181 13.12 -1.86 -8.55
CA TYR A 181 12.57 -2.72 -7.51
C TYR A 181 12.00 -4.01 -8.10
N LEU A 182 11.17 -3.92 -9.14
CA LEU A 182 10.54 -5.07 -9.79
C LEU A 182 11.55 -6.01 -10.46
N GLU A 183 12.68 -5.50 -10.96
CA GLU A 183 13.81 -6.29 -11.49
C GLU A 183 14.46 -7.16 -10.40
N LEU A 184 14.41 -6.74 -9.13
CA LEU A 184 14.99 -7.48 -8.00
C LEU A 184 14.03 -8.49 -7.38
N ILE A 185 12.77 -8.53 -7.79
CA ILE A 185 11.82 -9.51 -7.28
C ILE A 185 11.99 -10.84 -8.03
N ASP A 186 11.97 -11.95 -7.30
CA ASP A 186 12.00 -13.27 -7.93
C ASP A 186 10.73 -13.46 -8.79
N ALA A 187 10.94 -13.63 -10.09
CA ALA A 187 9.85 -13.82 -11.03
C ALA A 187 9.27 -15.25 -11.00
N LYS A 188 9.86 -16.19 -10.26
CA LYS A 188 9.37 -17.56 -10.09
C LYS A 188 8.31 -17.64 -8.99
N VAL A 189 8.60 -17.09 -7.81
CA VAL A 189 7.68 -17.02 -6.67
C VAL A 189 7.63 -15.58 -6.20
N LEU A 190 6.45 -14.97 -6.32
CA LEU A 190 6.25 -13.57 -6.04
C LEU A 190 5.63 -13.40 -4.66
N LYS A 191 6.42 -12.98 -3.67
CA LYS A 191 5.90 -12.92 -2.32
C LYS A 191 4.98 -11.72 -2.10
N TYR A 192 3.82 -11.92 -1.47
CA TYR A 192 2.91 -10.82 -1.16
C TYR A 192 3.57 -9.76 -0.27
N GLU A 193 4.46 -10.16 0.65
CA GLU A 193 5.22 -9.23 1.51
C GLU A 193 6.04 -8.19 0.72
N GLU A 194 6.40 -8.49 -0.53
CA GLU A 194 7.12 -7.57 -1.44
C GLU A 194 6.17 -6.68 -2.25
N LEU A 195 4.93 -7.14 -2.47
CA LEU A 195 3.91 -6.42 -3.22
C LEU A 195 3.07 -5.49 -2.35
N GLY A 196 2.67 -5.92 -1.17
CA GLY A 196 1.79 -5.17 -0.26
C GLY A 196 2.27 -3.74 0.00
N PRO A 197 3.56 -3.51 0.35
CA PRO A 197 4.10 -2.18 0.52
C PRO A 197 4.03 -1.29 -0.73
N LEU A 198 4.18 -1.87 -1.93
CA LEU A 198 4.03 -1.14 -3.20
C LEU A 198 2.57 -0.81 -3.49
N ILE A 199 1.66 -1.77 -3.29
CA ILE A 199 0.21 -1.59 -3.45
C ILE A 199 -0.27 -0.46 -2.56
N SER A 200 0.19 -0.40 -1.31
CA SER A 200 -0.14 0.68 -0.38
C SER A 200 0.42 2.03 -0.83
N ALA A 201 1.68 2.08 -1.29
CA ALA A 201 2.36 3.33 -1.61
C ALA A 201 1.94 3.95 -2.97
N ILE A 202 1.70 3.12 -3.98
CA ILE A 202 1.42 3.56 -5.36
C ILE A 202 0.31 2.69 -6.02
N PRO A 203 -0.88 2.59 -5.40
CA PRO A 203 -1.91 1.63 -5.81
C PRO A 203 -2.31 1.75 -7.29
N ASN A 204 -2.41 2.96 -7.82
CA ASN A 204 -2.86 3.17 -9.21
C ASN A 204 -1.71 3.19 -10.25
N HIS A 205 -0.49 2.77 -9.91
CA HIS A 205 0.63 2.84 -10.85
C HIS A 205 0.52 1.80 -11.97
N GLN A 206 0.47 2.25 -13.23
CA GLN A 206 0.23 1.36 -14.38
C GLN A 206 1.25 0.21 -14.50
N GLY A 207 2.53 0.50 -14.28
CA GLY A 207 3.59 -0.51 -14.29
C GLY A 207 3.41 -1.58 -13.20
N LEU A 208 2.93 -1.18 -12.01
CA LEU A 208 2.72 -2.10 -10.88
C LEU A 208 1.50 -2.99 -11.16
N LYS A 209 0.38 -2.38 -11.54
CA LYS A 209 -0.85 -3.09 -11.93
C LYS A 209 -0.57 -4.13 -13.00
N THR A 210 0.14 -3.74 -14.06
CA THR A 210 0.51 -4.64 -15.15
C THR A 210 1.43 -5.76 -14.69
N PHE A 211 2.41 -5.45 -13.83
CA PHE A 211 3.34 -6.44 -13.28
C PHE A 211 2.62 -7.51 -12.46
N ILE A 212 1.77 -7.09 -11.53
CA ILE A 212 0.99 -7.96 -10.63
C ILE A 212 -0.03 -8.78 -11.46
N ALA A 213 -0.79 -8.13 -12.33
CA ALA A 213 -1.78 -8.78 -13.20
C ALA A 213 -1.17 -9.92 -14.04
N LYS A 214 0.02 -9.71 -14.61
CA LYS A 214 0.73 -10.74 -15.40
C LYS A 214 1.27 -11.90 -14.56
N ARG A 215 1.47 -11.70 -13.26
CA ARG A 215 2.10 -12.66 -12.34
C ARG A 215 1.15 -13.15 -11.25
N PHE A 216 -0.15 -12.90 -11.36
CA PHE A 216 -1.13 -13.22 -10.33
C PHE A 216 -1.01 -14.68 -9.81
N PHE A 217 -0.92 -15.65 -10.72
CA PHE A 217 -0.78 -17.08 -10.37
C PHE A 217 0.57 -17.46 -9.73
N LYS A 218 1.54 -16.55 -9.67
CA LYS A 218 2.84 -16.78 -9.04
C LYS A 218 2.92 -16.18 -7.64
N ILE A 219 1.85 -15.53 -7.19
CA ILE A 219 1.79 -14.92 -5.87
C ILE A 219 1.50 -16.02 -4.84
N ASP A 220 2.30 -16.05 -3.78
CA ASP A 220 2.29 -17.11 -2.77
C ASP A 220 1.07 -17.06 -1.84
N GLU A 221 0.68 -15.86 -1.40
CA GLU A 221 -0.39 -15.66 -0.42
C GLU A 221 -1.27 -14.43 -0.72
N ASN A 222 -2.39 -14.31 0.01
CA ASN A 222 -3.32 -13.17 -0.05
C ASN A 222 -3.83 -12.83 -1.46
N LEU A 223 -4.15 -13.85 -2.25
CA LEU A 223 -4.69 -13.69 -3.60
C LEU A 223 -6.00 -12.90 -3.62
N ASP A 224 -6.84 -13.01 -2.59
CA ASP A 224 -8.08 -12.23 -2.45
C ASP A 224 -7.80 -10.72 -2.41
N GLY A 225 -6.88 -10.29 -1.53
CA GLY A 225 -6.49 -8.88 -1.43
C GLY A 225 -5.88 -8.34 -2.73
N VAL A 226 -5.07 -9.16 -3.40
CA VAL A 226 -4.51 -8.79 -4.71
C VAL A 226 -5.58 -8.71 -5.79
N ALA A 227 -6.56 -9.62 -5.79
CA ALA A 227 -7.64 -9.63 -6.76
C ALA A 227 -8.55 -8.40 -6.59
N VAL A 228 -8.90 -8.05 -5.35
CA VAL A 228 -9.62 -6.81 -5.02
C VAL A 228 -8.84 -5.58 -5.48
N TYR A 229 -7.53 -5.55 -5.25
CA TYR A 229 -6.65 -4.49 -5.74
C TYR A 229 -6.73 -4.34 -7.27
N LEU A 230 -6.59 -5.44 -8.02
CA LEU A 230 -6.65 -5.43 -9.47
C LEU A 230 -8.05 -5.05 -9.99
N ALA A 231 -9.11 -5.57 -9.38
CA ALA A 231 -10.49 -5.21 -9.70
C ALA A 231 -10.73 -3.70 -9.57
N ARG A 232 -10.17 -3.09 -8.52
CA ARG A 232 -10.34 -1.66 -8.24
C ARG A 232 -9.53 -0.74 -9.16
N TYR A 233 -8.28 -1.10 -9.47
CA TYR A 233 -7.36 -0.17 -10.12
C TYR A 233 -7.01 -0.54 -11.57
N GLN A 234 -7.21 -1.78 -11.99
CA GLN A 234 -6.93 -2.24 -13.34
C GLN A 234 -8.25 -2.43 -14.10
N ASN A 235 -8.70 -1.37 -14.76
CA ASN A 235 -9.93 -1.38 -15.56
C ASN A 235 -9.92 -2.55 -16.55
N GLY A 236 -11.02 -3.31 -16.59
CA GLY A 236 -11.16 -4.49 -17.45
C GLY A 236 -10.30 -5.69 -17.04
N TRP A 237 -9.76 -5.74 -15.81
CA TRP A 237 -8.99 -6.88 -15.30
C TRP A 237 -9.72 -8.22 -15.52
N HIS A 238 -10.99 -8.33 -15.12
CA HIS A 238 -11.74 -9.57 -15.30
C HIS A 238 -11.94 -9.94 -16.77
N ASP A 239 -12.24 -8.97 -17.64
CA ASP A 239 -12.40 -9.19 -19.08
C ASP A 239 -11.11 -9.63 -19.78
N ILE A 240 -9.97 -9.07 -19.37
CA ILE A 240 -8.68 -9.36 -20.00
C ILE A 240 -8.17 -10.74 -19.58
N TYR A 241 -8.43 -11.15 -18.34
CA TYR A 241 -7.78 -12.32 -17.75
C TYR A 241 -8.67 -13.56 -17.58
N TYR A 242 -10.00 -13.49 -17.75
CA TYR A 242 -10.90 -14.63 -17.49
C TYR A 242 -10.49 -15.94 -18.19
N LYS A 243 -10.03 -15.89 -19.45
CA LYS A 243 -9.58 -17.08 -20.19
C LYS A 243 -8.41 -17.80 -19.51
N LYS A 244 -7.50 -17.06 -18.88
CA LYS A 244 -6.38 -17.65 -18.14
C LYS A 244 -6.86 -18.35 -16.87
N PHE A 245 -7.87 -17.81 -16.21
CA PHE A 245 -8.48 -18.44 -15.04
C PHE A 245 -9.28 -19.69 -15.44
N LEU A 246 -9.99 -19.66 -16.57
CA LEU A 246 -10.72 -20.84 -17.10
C LEU A 246 -9.79 -22.01 -17.45
N ALA A 247 -8.57 -21.71 -17.91
CA ALA A 247 -7.56 -22.71 -18.26
C ALA A 247 -6.70 -23.16 -17.06
N SER A 248 -6.96 -22.63 -15.85
CA SER A 248 -6.18 -22.90 -14.65
C SER A 248 -6.89 -23.92 -13.76
N ASP A 249 -6.13 -24.75 -13.04
CA ASP A 249 -6.60 -25.65 -11.99
C ASP A 249 -6.42 -25.07 -10.57
N ASN A 250 -5.76 -23.92 -10.45
CA ASN A 250 -5.55 -23.22 -9.19
C ASN A 250 -6.86 -22.64 -8.62
N LYS A 251 -7.54 -23.46 -7.79
CA LYS A 251 -8.82 -23.13 -7.15
C LYS A 251 -8.77 -21.86 -6.29
N VAL A 252 -7.67 -21.62 -5.57
CA VAL A 252 -7.53 -20.44 -4.70
C VAL A 252 -7.50 -19.17 -5.56
N ALA A 253 -6.74 -19.18 -6.65
CA ALA A 253 -6.68 -18.07 -7.59
C ALA A 253 -8.03 -17.82 -8.28
N ILE A 254 -8.73 -18.88 -8.68
CA ILE A 254 -10.07 -18.79 -9.28
C ILE A 254 -11.07 -18.17 -8.29
N ASN A 255 -11.07 -18.64 -7.04
CA ASN A 255 -11.95 -18.10 -6.00
C ASN A 255 -11.69 -16.61 -5.77
N ALA A 256 -10.43 -16.19 -5.61
CA ALA A 256 -10.07 -14.78 -5.46
C ALA A 256 -10.51 -13.92 -6.66
N PHE A 257 -10.35 -14.45 -7.87
CA PHE A 257 -10.78 -13.79 -9.09
C PHE A 257 -12.30 -13.61 -9.15
N ILE A 258 -13.07 -14.63 -8.79
CA ILE A 258 -14.53 -14.59 -8.75
C ILE A 258 -15.03 -13.66 -7.63
N ASN A 259 -14.47 -13.78 -6.42
CA ASN A 259 -14.90 -12.99 -5.26
C ASN A 259 -14.64 -11.49 -5.43
N SER A 260 -13.66 -11.11 -6.25
CA SER A 260 -13.35 -9.70 -6.56
C SER A 260 -14.14 -9.14 -7.74
N MET A 261 -15.02 -9.92 -8.37
CA MET A 261 -15.82 -9.48 -9.51
C MET A 261 -16.82 -8.38 -9.10
N PRO A 262 -16.90 -7.26 -9.84
CA PRO A 262 -18.01 -6.33 -9.68
C PRO A 262 -19.34 -7.02 -9.98
N ILE A 263 -20.38 -6.68 -9.22
CA ILE A 263 -21.74 -7.18 -9.44
C ILE A 263 -22.15 -6.90 -10.90
N GLY A 264 -22.52 -7.95 -11.64
CA GLY A 264 -22.93 -7.86 -13.05
C GLY A 264 -21.80 -8.06 -14.08
N CYS A 265 -20.62 -8.54 -13.68
CA CYS A 265 -19.44 -8.69 -14.55
C CYS A 265 -18.59 -9.92 -14.18
N PRO A 266 -18.19 -10.82 -15.11
CA PRO A 266 -18.59 -10.97 -16.51
C PRO A 266 -19.98 -11.63 -16.65
N GLN A 267 -20.45 -11.89 -17.89
CA GLN A 267 -21.73 -12.59 -18.12
C GLN A 267 -21.81 -13.86 -17.27
N ILE A 268 -22.95 -14.12 -16.64
CA ILE A 268 -23.19 -15.28 -15.76
C ILE A 268 -22.86 -16.60 -16.47
N SER A 269 -23.03 -16.72 -17.79
CA SER A 269 -22.58 -17.87 -18.59
C SER A 269 -21.07 -18.15 -18.47
N THR A 270 -20.25 -17.11 -18.36
CA THR A 270 -18.79 -17.19 -18.17
C THR A 270 -18.45 -17.59 -16.74
N ILE A 271 -19.18 -17.07 -15.74
CA ILE A 271 -19.04 -17.49 -14.33
C ILE A 271 -19.47 -18.95 -14.15
N LEU A 272 -20.56 -19.36 -14.79
CA LEU A 272 -21.06 -20.73 -14.78
C LEU A 272 -20.15 -21.71 -15.51
N SER A 273 -19.27 -21.26 -16.40
CA SER A 273 -18.23 -22.13 -16.99
C SER A 273 -17.12 -22.53 -16.00
N PHE A 274 -17.06 -21.89 -14.82
CA PHE A 274 -16.20 -22.31 -13.71
C PHE A 274 -16.87 -23.37 -12.79
N LYS A 275 -18.11 -23.81 -13.05
CA LYS A 275 -18.92 -24.63 -12.13
C LYS A 275 -18.24 -25.90 -11.60
N ASP A 276 -17.39 -26.53 -12.40
CA ASP A 276 -16.72 -27.78 -12.04
C ASP A 276 -15.41 -27.54 -11.23
N LEU A 277 -14.98 -26.29 -11.09
CA LEU A 277 -13.73 -25.89 -10.42
C LEU A 277 -13.95 -25.14 -9.09
N ILE A 278 -15.19 -24.74 -8.79
CA ILE A 278 -15.57 -23.95 -7.62
C ILE A 278 -15.89 -24.86 -6.41
N ASP A 279 -15.47 -24.47 -5.21
CA ASP A 279 -15.81 -25.16 -3.96
C ASP A 279 -17.32 -25.09 -3.66
N HIS A 280 -17.88 -26.14 -3.04
CA HIS A 280 -19.32 -26.31 -2.79
C HIS A 280 -19.91 -25.16 -1.95
N LYS A 281 -19.11 -24.53 -1.09
CA LYS A 281 -19.50 -23.35 -0.30
C LYS A 281 -19.67 -22.10 -1.17
N ASN A 282 -18.80 -21.90 -2.16
CA ASN A 282 -18.86 -20.77 -3.08
C ASN A 282 -19.91 -20.97 -4.17
N LYS A 283 -20.21 -22.23 -4.54
CA LYS A 283 -21.35 -22.56 -5.41
C LYS A 283 -22.66 -22.05 -4.82
N LYS A 284 -22.89 -22.29 -3.53
CA LYS A 284 -24.10 -21.82 -2.82
C LYS A 284 -24.13 -20.29 -2.74
N VAL A 285 -23.02 -19.63 -2.40
CA VAL A 285 -22.92 -18.16 -2.39
C VAL A 285 -23.12 -17.57 -3.79
N LEU A 286 -22.59 -18.19 -4.85
CA LEU A 286 -22.82 -17.75 -6.23
C LEU A 286 -24.27 -17.97 -6.66
N GLU A 287 -24.87 -19.12 -6.32
CA GLU A 287 -26.28 -19.40 -6.61
C GLU A 287 -27.24 -18.48 -5.82
N GLU A 288 -26.87 -18.08 -4.60
CA GLU A 288 -27.64 -17.16 -3.74
C GLU A 288 -27.40 -15.66 -4.09
N THR A 289 -26.17 -15.28 -4.45
CA THR A 289 -25.79 -13.88 -4.80
C THR A 289 -26.11 -13.55 -6.27
N LEU A 290 -26.18 -14.57 -7.14
CA LEU A 290 -26.51 -14.45 -8.56
C LEU A 290 -27.90 -15.01 -8.87
N ASN A 291 -28.89 -14.83 -7.99
CA ASN A 291 -30.27 -15.03 -8.43
C ASN A 291 -30.56 -14.02 -9.55
N GLN A 292 -30.60 -14.52 -10.78
CA GLN A 292 -30.79 -13.72 -11.99
C GLN A 292 -32.05 -12.85 -11.90
N GLU A 293 -33.13 -13.35 -11.28
CA GLU A 293 -34.36 -12.59 -11.08
C GLU A 293 -34.18 -11.40 -10.14
N GLU A 294 -33.36 -11.52 -9.09
CA GLU A 294 -33.10 -10.44 -8.15
C GLU A 294 -32.14 -9.41 -8.72
N LEU A 295 -31.13 -9.86 -9.47
CA LEU A 295 -30.24 -8.99 -10.24
C LEU A 295 -31.02 -8.22 -11.30
N ASP A 296 -31.91 -8.88 -12.05
CA ASP A 296 -32.74 -8.24 -13.07
C ASP A 296 -33.71 -7.23 -12.44
N LYS A 297 -34.31 -7.55 -11.28
CA LYS A 297 -35.10 -6.59 -10.49
C LYS A 297 -34.27 -5.40 -9.99
N TYR A 298 -33.05 -5.65 -9.50
CA TYR A 298 -32.14 -4.62 -9.00
C TYR A 298 -31.63 -3.69 -10.11
N PHE A 299 -31.21 -4.23 -11.25
CA PHE A 299 -30.79 -3.42 -12.40
C PHE A 299 -31.95 -2.61 -12.99
N SER A 300 -33.15 -3.19 -12.99
CA SER A 300 -34.38 -2.49 -13.39
C SER A 300 -34.74 -1.34 -12.43
N SER A 301 -34.57 -1.54 -11.12
CA SER A 301 -34.86 -0.50 -10.11
C SER A 301 -33.86 0.66 -10.15
N LEU A 302 -32.60 0.39 -10.54
CA LEU A 302 -31.57 1.39 -10.76
C LEU A 302 -31.69 2.15 -12.10
N LYS A 303 -32.68 1.82 -12.95
CA LYS A 303 -32.84 2.37 -14.31
C LYS A 303 -31.58 2.25 -15.19
N LEU A 304 -30.72 1.28 -14.89
CA LEU A 304 -29.53 1.01 -15.69
C LEU A 304 -29.99 0.25 -16.94
N LYS A 305 -29.68 0.76 -18.13
CA LYS A 305 -29.94 0.00 -19.36
C LYS A 305 -29.17 -1.32 -19.27
N SER A 306 -29.89 -2.43 -19.32
CA SER A 306 -29.32 -3.75 -19.57
C SER A 306 -28.54 -3.68 -20.88
N ASN A 307 -27.23 -3.46 -20.78
CA ASN A 307 -26.35 -3.56 -21.92
C ASN A 307 -25.95 -5.02 -22.02
N LYS A 308 -26.67 -5.78 -22.84
CA LYS A 308 -26.26 -7.14 -23.23
C LYS A 308 -24.84 -7.19 -23.83
N ASP A 309 -24.34 -6.03 -24.28
CA ASP A 309 -23.02 -5.82 -24.87
C ASP A 309 -22.01 -5.08 -23.96
N SER A 310 -22.30 -4.81 -22.68
CA SER A 310 -21.35 -4.04 -21.85
C SER A 310 -20.13 -4.87 -21.47
N LYS A 311 -19.00 -4.49 -22.05
CA LYS A 311 -17.65 -4.64 -21.46
C LYS A 311 -17.71 -4.14 -20.02
N CYS A 312 -17.09 -4.86 -19.08
CA CYS A 312 -17.19 -4.57 -17.66
C CYS A 312 -16.93 -3.08 -17.39
N LEU A 313 -17.98 -2.32 -17.10
CA LEU A 313 -17.84 -0.91 -16.73
C LEU A 313 -17.35 -0.89 -15.28
N SER A 314 -16.03 -0.87 -15.11
CA SER A 314 -15.42 -0.58 -13.81
C SER A 314 -15.68 0.89 -13.45
N SER A 315 -16.88 1.18 -12.97
CA SER A 315 -17.23 2.46 -12.36
C SER A 315 -17.94 2.32 -11.02
N SER A 316 -18.15 1.08 -10.54
CA SER A 316 -18.71 0.83 -9.22
C SER A 316 -17.60 0.42 -8.24
N PRO A 317 -17.61 0.91 -6.99
CA PRO A 317 -16.75 0.35 -5.95
C PRO A 317 -17.01 -1.16 -5.83
N PRO A 318 -15.96 -1.97 -5.53
CA PRO A 318 -16.14 -3.41 -5.32
C PRO A 318 -17.19 -3.65 -4.24
N ALA A 319 -18.00 -4.69 -4.41
CA ALA A 319 -18.93 -5.12 -3.38
C ALA A 319 -18.13 -5.45 -2.11
N PHE A 320 -18.51 -4.84 -1.00
CA PHE A 320 -18.01 -5.14 0.34
C PHE A 320 -18.54 -6.48 0.82
#